data_AF-A0A4R6DHD5-F1
#
_entry.id   AF-A0A4R6DHD5-F1
#
_cell.length_a   1.000
_cell.length_b   1.000
_cell.length_c   1.000
_cell.angle_alpha   90.00
_cell.angle_beta   90.00
_cell.angle_gamma   90.00
#
_symmetry.space_group_name_H-M   'P 1'
#
loop_
_entity.id
_entity.type
_entity.pdbx_description
1 polymer ?
#
loop_
_entity_poly.entity_id
_entity_poly.type
_entity_poly.pdbx_seq_one_letter_code
_entity_poly.pdbx_strand_id
1 'polypeptide(L)'
;MSTTEKEMHDGEVAGMVEDLKKWPSVAHDNGEYELAVMPFLSFYFTYEPEHYLQTSLAMIEVHEAFERLLDYPYKVATHPDSERPHPYGSKRLGDLREWARKTRLDKTFAFNFTDEKNYRSSPTTAGYFWRDSYLEYAKGCYSYIQLHYRWQWWMDNKEAWRLFVLDTIERLRPEQVYSGFAMANPLEFGTRSEVTVWDRALTPHFYGLDTDYPYGTHLVPNLPSGLRPPTWGFFLSDLWREKLSLEREAVRQALLDPRIRVDELHCGQWIELGPQPELYPVENGVPELPALLNRLLRPLRHPKLDLLGFGQWDGDPNERFTLADSQRWLARFDDDGDWPTPEQRGLIPDAPRAAPQATHARGGEPCPRTGWWLTAAKYGARQRFEEGETLPAFSTEKTHGHTLWQWDVDQREPIEVERNANTVAPSTRPAPRAGLWLQVGESKVRCRVAEGEPLPLVDKLPVQWQWAEQPPPGLRAVSGQPCPYPGLWHCEDIPVGPHAFPHDAPLPQVQGRDVTWFLVKAP
;
A
#
# COMPACT_ATOMS: atom_id res chain seq x y z
N MET A 1 5.98 26.46 8.49
CA MET A 1 7.13 27.32 8.13
C MET A 1 6.58 28.40 7.20
N SER A 2 7.02 29.65 7.34
CA SER A 2 6.67 30.73 6.39
C SER A 2 7.80 30.80 5.38
N THR A 3 7.56 30.31 4.17
CA THR A 3 8.49 30.37 3.04
C THR A 3 8.20 31.64 2.25
N THR A 4 9.16 32.55 2.15
CA THR A 4 9.03 33.78 1.34
C THR A 4 9.32 33.55 -0.15
N GLU A 5 9.61 32.30 -0.53
CA GLU A 5 10.00 31.90 -1.87
C GLU A 5 9.02 30.85 -2.42
N LYS A 6 8.82 30.84 -3.74
CA LYS A 6 7.97 29.86 -4.42
C LYS A 6 8.65 28.49 -4.32
N GLU A 7 7.96 27.51 -3.77
CA GLU A 7 8.46 26.14 -3.51
C GLU A 7 8.54 25.29 -4.78
N MET A 8 7.79 25.65 -5.83
CA MET A 8 7.77 24.93 -7.10
C MET A 8 7.74 25.86 -8.31
N HIS A 9 8.47 25.47 -9.35
CA HIS A 9 8.37 26.07 -10.68
C HIS A 9 7.41 25.28 -11.56
N ASP A 10 6.74 25.96 -12.49
CA ASP A 10 5.68 25.36 -13.32
C ASP A 10 6.20 24.18 -14.19
N GLY A 11 7.50 24.20 -14.54
CA GLY A 11 8.16 23.10 -15.24
C GLY A 11 8.32 21.83 -14.42
N GLU A 12 8.44 21.93 -13.10
CA GLU A 12 8.57 20.77 -12.19
C GLU A 12 7.23 20.05 -12.04
N VAL A 13 6.15 20.83 -11.88
CA VAL A 13 4.78 20.30 -11.84
C VAL A 13 4.45 19.62 -13.17
N ALA A 14 4.73 20.26 -14.31
CA ALA A 14 4.49 19.68 -15.62
C ALA A 14 5.26 18.37 -15.84
N GLY A 15 6.53 18.32 -15.41
CA GLY A 15 7.34 17.10 -15.46
C GLY A 15 6.73 15.96 -14.65
N MET A 16 6.37 16.23 -13.39
CA MET A 16 5.77 15.22 -12.51
C MET A 16 4.41 14.75 -13.03
N VAL A 17 3.58 15.63 -13.59
CA VAL A 17 2.31 15.25 -14.23
C VAL A 17 2.54 14.28 -15.39
N GLU A 18 3.50 14.55 -16.27
CA GLU A 18 3.78 13.66 -17.41
C GLU A 18 4.36 12.31 -16.98
N ASP A 19 5.10 12.26 -15.88
CA ASP A 19 5.61 11.01 -15.32
C ASP A 19 4.53 10.22 -14.59
N LEU A 20 3.65 10.88 -13.82
CA LEU A 20 2.52 10.25 -13.13
C LEU A 20 1.51 9.61 -14.09
N LYS A 21 1.35 10.17 -15.30
CA LYS A 21 0.54 9.55 -16.37
C LYS A 21 1.10 8.21 -16.85
N LYS A 22 2.42 7.99 -16.74
CA LYS A 22 3.10 6.76 -17.16
C LYS A 22 3.25 5.78 -16.01
N TRP A 23 3.50 6.30 -14.81
CA TRP A 23 3.77 5.51 -13.62
C TRP A 23 3.20 6.22 -12.38
N PRO A 24 2.26 5.61 -11.63
CA PRO A 24 1.50 6.35 -10.61
C PRO A 24 2.26 6.57 -9.29
N SER A 25 3.54 6.19 -9.23
CA SER A 25 4.39 6.30 -8.03
C SER A 25 5.71 6.97 -8.38
N VAL A 26 5.66 8.30 -8.52
CA VAL A 26 6.78 9.16 -8.93
C VAL A 26 7.18 10.04 -7.76
N ALA A 27 8.49 10.23 -7.62
CA ALA A 27 9.11 11.14 -6.66
C ALA A 27 9.70 12.34 -7.38
N HIS A 28 9.64 13.50 -6.74
CA HIS A 28 10.32 14.72 -7.11
C HIS A 28 11.37 15.04 -6.05
N ASP A 29 12.63 15.19 -6.48
CA ASP A 29 13.75 15.58 -5.63
C ASP A 29 14.01 17.08 -5.78
N ASN A 30 13.94 17.82 -4.67
CA ASN A 30 14.25 19.25 -4.63
C ASN A 30 15.70 19.54 -4.18
N GLY A 31 16.52 18.50 -4.01
CA GLY A 31 17.92 18.56 -3.56
C GLY A 31 18.11 18.43 -2.06
N GLU A 32 17.07 18.67 -1.24
CA GLU A 32 17.11 18.44 0.21
C GLU A 32 16.37 17.17 0.64
N TYR A 33 15.24 16.89 -0.01
CA TYR A 33 14.38 15.75 0.27
C TYR A 33 13.50 15.44 -0.95
N GLU A 34 13.03 14.19 -1.02
CA GLU A 34 12.11 13.76 -2.06
C GLU A 34 10.66 13.83 -1.59
N LEU A 35 9.76 14.31 -2.46
CA LEU A 35 8.31 14.23 -2.27
C LEU A 35 7.69 13.34 -3.33
N ALA A 36 6.84 12.41 -2.92
CA ALA A 36 6.36 11.36 -3.83
C ALA A 36 4.86 11.10 -3.70
N VAL A 37 4.24 10.77 -4.83
CA VAL A 37 2.91 10.14 -4.84
C VAL A 37 3.10 8.65 -4.58
N MET A 38 2.38 8.11 -3.59
CA MET A 38 2.42 6.70 -3.24
C MET A 38 1.01 6.14 -3.02
N PRO A 39 0.82 4.83 -3.19
CA PRO A 39 -0.32 4.15 -2.63
C PRO A 39 -0.45 4.42 -1.13
N PHE A 40 -1.68 4.58 -0.67
CA PHE A 40 -2.00 4.70 0.75
C PHE A 40 -3.13 3.76 1.16
N LEU A 41 -3.24 3.51 2.45
CA LEU A 41 -4.35 2.83 3.10
C LEU A 41 -4.56 3.44 4.49
N SER A 42 -5.73 4.03 4.73
CA SER A 42 -6.04 4.73 5.97
C SER A 42 -7.30 4.18 6.62
N PHE A 43 -7.19 3.79 7.88
CA PHE A 43 -8.27 3.29 8.74
C PHE A 43 -8.61 4.36 9.77
N TYR A 44 -9.89 4.72 9.87
CA TYR A 44 -10.39 5.69 10.84
C TYR A 44 -11.42 5.03 11.76
N PHE A 45 -11.17 5.08 13.06
CA PHE A 45 -11.96 4.36 14.05
C PHE A 45 -12.10 5.14 15.35
N THR A 46 -13.19 4.86 16.07
CA THR A 46 -13.38 5.25 17.47
C THR A 46 -13.01 4.07 18.37
N TYR A 47 -12.94 4.31 19.68
CA TYR A 47 -12.76 3.25 20.66
C TYR A 47 -13.54 3.55 21.94
N GLU A 48 -13.99 2.50 22.60
CA GLU A 48 -14.63 2.63 23.91
C GLU A 48 -13.58 2.90 24.99
N PRO A 49 -13.79 3.89 25.89
CA PRO A 49 -12.83 4.27 26.93
C PRO A 49 -12.34 3.09 27.79
N GLU A 50 -13.22 2.14 28.08
CA GLU A 50 -12.92 0.95 28.88
C GLU A 50 -11.99 -0.03 28.16
N HIS A 51 -11.91 0.05 26.82
CA HIS A 51 -11.14 -0.83 25.96
C HIS A 51 -9.92 -0.16 25.31
N TYR A 52 -9.54 1.06 25.73
CA TYR A 52 -8.46 1.84 25.11
C TYR A 52 -7.11 1.08 25.00
N LEU A 53 -6.77 0.26 26.02
CA LEU A 53 -5.57 -0.57 25.99
C LEU A 53 -5.68 -1.67 24.92
N GLN A 54 -6.84 -2.33 24.80
CA GLN A 54 -7.07 -3.35 23.77
C GLN A 54 -6.93 -2.75 22.38
N THR A 55 -7.49 -1.56 22.14
CA THR A 55 -7.33 -0.82 20.88
C THR A 55 -5.85 -0.54 20.59
N SER A 56 -5.09 -0.10 21.59
CA SER A 56 -3.65 0.18 21.44
C SER A 56 -2.85 -1.07 21.08
N LEU A 57 -3.18 -2.20 21.69
CA LEU A 57 -2.54 -3.49 21.38
C LEU A 57 -2.93 -3.97 19.99
N ALA A 58 -4.19 -3.80 19.57
CA ALA A 58 -4.63 -4.11 18.21
C ALA A 58 -3.89 -3.28 17.15
N MET A 59 -3.63 -1.99 17.41
CA MET A 59 -2.81 -1.16 16.52
C MET A 59 -1.38 -1.70 16.37
N ILE A 60 -0.77 -2.18 17.47
CA ILE A 60 0.56 -2.80 17.43
C ILE A 60 0.53 -4.12 16.63
N GLU A 61 -0.52 -4.93 16.79
CA GLU A 61 -0.68 -6.18 16.02
C GLU A 61 -0.84 -5.91 14.51
N VAL A 62 -1.58 -4.86 14.14
CA VAL A 62 -1.73 -4.41 12.75
C VAL A 62 -0.39 -3.95 12.19
N HIS A 63 0.37 -3.16 12.96
CA HIS A 63 1.74 -2.77 12.59
C HIS A 63 2.62 -3.99 12.31
N GLU A 64 2.69 -4.94 13.26
CA GLU A 64 3.55 -6.11 13.13
C GLU A 64 3.11 -7.03 11.97
N ALA A 65 1.81 -7.13 11.70
CA ALA A 65 1.29 -7.86 10.56
C ALA A 65 1.70 -7.21 9.23
N PHE A 66 1.56 -5.89 9.13
CA PHE A 66 1.97 -5.14 7.95
C PHE A 66 3.49 -5.18 7.73
N GLU A 67 4.27 -5.05 8.81
CA GLU A 67 5.72 -5.13 8.76
C GLU A 67 6.21 -6.49 8.25
N ARG A 68 5.66 -7.59 8.79
CA ARG A 68 5.99 -8.94 8.33
C ARG A 68 5.68 -9.15 6.85
N LEU A 69 4.58 -8.55 6.39
CA LEU A 69 4.13 -8.63 5.00
C LEU A 69 5.11 -7.94 4.03
N LEU A 70 5.88 -6.98 4.54
CA LEU A 70 6.83 -6.15 3.78
C LEU A 70 8.30 -6.52 4.03
N ASP A 71 8.57 -7.61 4.77
CA ASP A 71 9.92 -8.06 5.14
C ASP A 71 10.73 -6.98 5.89
N TYR A 72 10.12 -6.37 6.91
CA TYR A 72 10.78 -5.46 7.86
C TYR A 72 11.46 -4.24 7.19
N PRO A 73 10.69 -3.35 6.53
CA PRO A 73 11.22 -2.33 5.63
C PRO A 73 11.78 -1.08 6.35
N TYR A 74 11.53 -0.93 7.65
CA TYR A 74 11.70 0.37 8.33
C TYR A 74 13.15 0.68 8.73
N LYS A 75 13.51 1.96 8.57
CA LYS A 75 14.83 2.49 8.96
C LYS A 75 14.75 3.41 10.17
N VAL A 76 13.64 4.11 10.35
CA VAL A 76 13.41 5.07 11.44
C VAL A 76 12.05 4.82 12.07
N ALA A 77 11.96 4.99 13.39
CA ALA A 77 10.72 5.01 14.16
C ALA A 77 10.69 6.17 15.14
N THR A 78 9.49 6.56 15.60
CA THR A 78 9.34 7.58 16.65
C THR A 78 9.20 6.98 18.04
N HIS A 79 9.76 7.67 19.03
CA HIS A 79 9.57 7.33 20.44
C HIS A 79 8.13 7.63 20.87
N PRO A 80 7.36 6.70 21.48
CA PRO A 80 5.93 6.91 21.74
C PRO A 80 5.53 8.05 22.68
N ASP A 81 6.43 8.48 23.58
CA ASP A 81 6.21 9.66 24.44
C ASP A 81 6.75 10.97 23.85
N SER A 82 8.05 11.04 23.51
CA SER A 82 8.66 12.27 22.99
C SER A 82 8.40 12.56 21.51
N GLU A 83 7.87 11.58 20.77
CA GLU A 83 7.63 11.57 19.32
C GLU A 83 8.90 11.80 18.47
N ARG A 84 10.09 11.81 19.09
CA ARG A 84 11.35 12.05 18.38
C ARG A 84 11.76 10.84 17.53
N PRO A 85 12.30 11.06 16.32
CA PRO A 85 12.77 9.99 15.45
C PRO A 85 14.07 9.37 15.99
N HIS A 86 14.14 8.04 15.91
CA HIS A 86 15.31 7.23 16.23
C HIS A 86 15.48 6.10 15.20
N PRO A 87 16.71 5.59 15.00
CA PRO A 87 16.91 4.40 14.17
C PRO A 87 16.01 3.25 14.62
N TYR A 88 15.43 2.54 13.65
CA TYR A 88 14.59 1.38 13.93
C TYR A 88 15.37 0.32 14.73
N GLY A 89 14.72 -0.29 15.73
CA GLY A 89 15.36 -1.21 16.68
C GLY A 89 16.23 -0.56 17.77
N SER A 90 16.32 0.77 17.83
CA SER A 90 17.03 1.48 18.89
C SER A 90 16.44 1.19 20.28
N LYS A 91 17.31 0.95 21.28
CA LYS A 91 16.92 0.79 22.69
C LYS A 91 16.14 1.99 23.24
N ARG A 92 16.26 3.17 22.63
CA ARG A 92 15.50 4.37 23.01
C ARG A 92 14.01 4.23 22.74
N LEU A 93 13.63 3.44 21.74
CA LEU A 93 12.22 3.24 21.38
C LEU A 93 11.47 2.44 22.45
N GLY A 94 12.15 1.53 23.15
CA GLY A 94 11.54 0.63 24.14
C GLY A 94 10.59 -0.40 23.51
N ASP A 95 9.81 -1.09 24.35
CA ASP A 95 8.77 -2.02 23.91
C ASP A 95 7.42 -1.30 23.75
N LEU A 96 6.78 -1.43 22.59
CA LEU A 96 5.52 -0.75 22.30
C LEU A 96 4.37 -1.20 23.19
N ARG A 97 4.34 -2.48 23.61
CA ARG A 97 3.29 -3.00 24.50
C ARG A 97 3.46 -2.47 25.92
N GLU A 98 4.69 -2.26 26.37
CA GLU A 98 4.94 -1.52 27.61
C GLU A 98 4.47 -0.07 27.52
N TRP A 99 4.75 0.62 26.41
CA TRP A 99 4.27 1.98 26.19
C TRP A 99 2.74 2.04 26.20
N ALA A 100 2.07 1.15 25.46
CA ALA A 100 0.61 1.07 25.44
C ALA A 100 -0.01 0.93 26.85
N ARG A 101 0.62 0.14 27.73
CA ARG A 101 0.18 -0.01 29.13
C ARG A 101 0.45 1.22 30.00
N LYS A 102 1.48 2.00 29.69
CA LYS A 102 1.86 3.23 30.43
C LYS A 102 1.05 4.44 29.97
N THR A 103 0.65 4.49 28.70
CA THR A 103 -0.06 5.64 28.12
C THR A 103 -1.52 5.66 28.55
N ARG A 104 -1.85 6.60 29.44
CA ARG A 104 -3.20 6.81 29.99
C ARG A 104 -4.24 7.10 28.90
N LEU A 105 -5.51 6.87 29.25
CA LEU A 105 -6.68 7.14 28.40
C LEU A 105 -6.76 8.61 27.92
N ASP A 106 -6.43 9.56 28.79
CA ASP A 106 -6.45 11.01 28.50
C ASP A 106 -5.20 11.49 27.76
N LYS A 107 -4.38 10.57 27.26
CA LYS A 107 -3.19 10.84 26.47
C LYS A 107 -3.25 10.12 25.14
N THR A 108 -2.75 10.77 24.11
CA THR A 108 -2.53 10.15 22.81
C THR A 108 -1.51 9.04 22.93
N PHE A 109 -1.76 7.91 22.27
CA PHE A 109 -0.75 6.87 22.04
C PHE A 109 -0.40 6.86 20.55
N ALA A 110 0.80 7.33 20.22
CA ALA A 110 1.26 7.43 18.84
C ALA A 110 2.62 6.77 18.66
N PHE A 111 2.84 6.14 17.51
CA PHE A 111 4.10 5.53 17.12
C PHE A 111 4.15 5.39 15.61
N ASN A 112 5.26 5.79 14.99
CA ASN A 112 5.35 5.99 13.55
C ASN A 112 6.62 5.35 13.00
N PHE A 113 6.58 4.89 11.75
CA PHE A 113 7.69 4.24 11.06
C PHE A 113 7.83 4.74 9.63
N THR A 114 9.06 4.80 9.15
CA THR A 114 9.39 5.12 7.76
C THR A 114 10.57 4.28 7.28
N ASP A 115 10.54 3.92 6.00
CA ASP A 115 11.68 3.31 5.30
C ASP A 115 12.73 4.35 4.87
N GLU A 116 12.52 5.63 5.16
CA GLU A 116 13.46 6.69 4.85
C GLU A 116 14.45 7.00 5.98
N LYS A 117 15.72 7.22 5.61
CA LYS A 117 16.72 7.74 6.55
C LYS A 117 16.54 9.24 6.75
N ASN A 118 16.29 9.94 5.65
CA ASN A 118 15.91 11.35 5.67
C ASN A 118 14.41 11.42 5.96
N TYR A 119 14.04 11.61 7.22
CA TYR A 119 12.64 11.62 7.62
C TYR A 119 11.85 12.85 7.12
N ARG A 120 12.50 13.78 6.40
CA ARG A 120 11.89 14.85 5.60
C ARG A 120 11.36 14.35 4.25
N SER A 121 11.82 13.20 3.77
CA SER A 121 11.39 12.63 2.50
C SER A 121 10.08 11.85 2.64
N SER A 122 9.27 11.88 1.59
CA SER A 122 8.11 11.02 1.42
C SER A 122 8.55 9.56 1.49
N PRO A 123 7.92 8.74 2.35
CA PRO A 123 8.26 7.33 2.44
C PRO A 123 7.74 6.58 1.22
N THR A 124 8.49 5.58 0.78
CA THR A 124 7.90 4.58 -0.13
C THR A 124 7.18 3.47 0.66
N THR A 125 7.49 3.32 1.95
CA THR A 125 6.81 2.43 2.88
C THR A 125 6.81 3.01 4.29
N ALA A 126 5.63 3.18 4.88
CA ALA A 126 5.49 3.78 6.20
C ALA A 126 4.23 3.28 6.91
N GLY A 127 4.22 3.48 8.22
CA GLY A 127 3.04 3.30 9.04
C GLY A 127 2.95 4.36 10.13
N TYR A 128 1.83 5.06 10.18
CA TYR A 128 1.51 6.09 11.15
C TYR A 128 0.33 5.65 12.00
N PHE A 129 0.55 5.51 13.31
CA PHE A 129 -0.43 4.94 14.23
C PHE A 129 -0.74 5.97 15.31
N TRP A 130 -2.02 6.33 15.44
CA TRP A 130 -2.47 7.36 16.37
C TRP A 130 -3.77 6.95 17.05
N ARG A 131 -3.69 6.61 18.33
CA ARG A 131 -4.87 6.52 19.19
C ARG A 131 -5.07 7.88 19.82
N ASP A 132 -6.16 8.54 19.43
CA ASP A 132 -6.47 9.87 19.95
C ASP A 132 -6.71 9.82 21.47
N SER A 133 -6.50 10.93 22.17
CA SER A 133 -6.80 11.02 23.60
C SER A 133 -8.30 11.06 23.83
N TYR A 134 -8.81 10.28 24.79
CA TYR A 134 -10.21 10.40 25.16
C TYR A 134 -10.42 11.58 26.12
N LEU A 135 -11.22 12.54 25.68
CA LEU A 135 -11.61 13.70 26.46
C LEU A 135 -13.15 13.76 26.50
N GLU A 136 -13.73 13.74 27.70
CA GLU A 136 -15.19 13.61 27.86
C GLU A 136 -15.98 14.75 27.18
N TYR A 137 -15.36 15.93 27.03
CA TYR A 137 -15.94 17.10 26.37
C TYR A 137 -15.70 17.14 24.84
N ALA A 138 -14.86 16.24 24.30
CA ALA A 138 -14.50 16.17 22.89
C ALA A 138 -14.64 14.73 22.38
N LYS A 139 -15.85 14.15 22.54
CA LYS A 139 -16.16 12.79 22.09
C LYS A 139 -16.22 12.71 20.56
N GLY A 140 -15.80 11.58 20.02
CA GLY A 140 -16.03 11.24 18.61
C GLY A 140 -14.90 11.62 17.63
N CYS A 141 -13.73 12.05 18.11
CA CYS A 141 -12.55 12.17 17.26
C CYS A 141 -12.05 10.78 16.84
N TYR A 142 -11.68 10.64 15.57
CA TYR A 142 -11.12 9.39 15.08
C TYR A 142 -9.67 9.22 15.52
N SER A 143 -9.39 8.03 16.01
CA SER A 143 -8.06 7.43 15.93
C SER A 143 -7.81 6.95 14.51
N TYR A 144 -6.54 6.80 14.13
CA TYR A 144 -6.21 6.35 12.79
C TYR A 144 -4.98 5.46 12.70
N ILE A 145 -4.93 4.69 11.62
CA ILE A 145 -3.74 4.06 11.08
C ILE A 145 -3.64 4.47 9.62
N GLN A 146 -2.52 5.08 9.21
CA GLN A 146 -2.21 5.39 7.81
C GLN A 146 -0.97 4.61 7.39
N LEU A 147 -1.07 3.90 6.28
CA LEU A 147 -0.01 3.08 5.74
C LEU A 147 0.33 3.52 4.32
N HIS A 148 1.63 3.57 4.00
CA HIS A 148 2.15 3.69 2.64
C HIS A 148 2.92 2.43 2.28
N TYR A 149 2.91 2.06 1.00
CA TYR A 149 3.60 0.86 0.50
C TYR A 149 4.04 1.07 -0.95
N ARG A 150 5.10 0.37 -1.35
CA ARG A 150 5.65 0.47 -2.70
C ARG A 150 4.63 -0.04 -3.72
N TRP A 151 4.42 0.73 -4.78
CA TRP A 151 3.48 0.35 -5.84
C TRP A 151 3.83 -0.99 -6.50
N GLN A 152 5.10 -1.21 -6.82
CA GLN A 152 5.58 -2.48 -7.37
C GLN A 152 5.28 -3.66 -6.42
N TRP A 153 5.54 -3.48 -5.13
CA TRP A 153 5.24 -4.50 -4.14
C TRP A 153 3.74 -4.84 -4.10
N TRP A 154 2.85 -3.84 -4.19
CA TRP A 154 1.41 -4.09 -4.24
C TRP A 154 1.02 -4.88 -5.49
N MET A 155 1.59 -4.55 -6.66
CA MET A 155 1.31 -5.29 -7.90
C MET A 155 1.66 -6.78 -7.77
N ASP A 156 2.76 -7.08 -7.07
CA ASP A 156 3.24 -8.44 -6.85
C ASP A 156 2.49 -9.16 -5.70
N ASN A 157 1.79 -8.44 -4.82
CA ASN A 157 1.22 -8.97 -3.57
C ASN A 157 -0.26 -8.59 -3.34
N LYS A 158 -1.03 -8.30 -4.40
CA LYS A 158 -2.42 -7.80 -4.32
C LYS A 158 -3.31 -8.61 -3.38
N GLU A 159 -3.24 -9.95 -3.45
CA GLU A 159 -4.06 -10.83 -2.61
C GLU A 159 -3.66 -10.78 -1.14
N ALA A 160 -2.36 -10.82 -0.85
CA ALA A 160 -1.85 -10.76 0.52
C ALA A 160 -2.15 -9.39 1.17
N TRP A 161 -1.98 -8.31 0.41
CA TRP A 161 -2.39 -6.96 0.83
C TRP A 161 -3.89 -6.91 1.16
N ARG A 162 -4.73 -7.48 0.30
CA ARG A 162 -6.18 -7.47 0.51
C ARG A 162 -6.58 -8.26 1.76
N LEU A 163 -6.04 -9.45 1.96
CA LEU A 163 -6.30 -10.25 3.17
C LEU A 163 -5.91 -9.47 4.43
N PHE A 164 -4.79 -8.75 4.38
CA PHE A 164 -4.39 -7.85 5.46
C PHE A 164 -5.40 -6.72 5.70
N VAL A 165 -5.93 -6.08 4.65
CA VAL A 165 -6.96 -5.03 4.77
C VAL A 165 -8.20 -5.58 5.45
N LEU A 166 -8.72 -6.73 4.99
CA LEU A 166 -9.95 -7.32 5.52
C LEU A 166 -9.78 -7.77 6.99
N ASP A 167 -8.65 -8.40 7.37
CA ASP A 167 -8.36 -8.74 8.78
C ASP A 167 -8.28 -7.47 9.65
N THR A 168 -7.65 -6.42 9.14
CA THR A 168 -7.53 -5.15 9.87
C THR A 168 -8.89 -4.50 10.11
N ILE A 169 -9.79 -4.54 9.11
CA ILE A 169 -11.16 -4.05 9.27
C ILE A 169 -11.93 -4.84 10.34
N GLU A 170 -11.84 -6.17 10.32
CA GLU A 170 -12.53 -7.01 11.31
C GLU A 170 -11.99 -6.81 12.73
N ARG A 171 -10.67 -6.58 12.85
CA ARG A 171 -9.98 -6.35 14.12
C ARG A 171 -10.28 -4.99 14.73
N LEU A 172 -10.19 -3.92 13.93
CA LEU A 172 -10.34 -2.54 14.42
C LEU A 172 -11.77 -2.03 14.35
N ARG A 173 -12.62 -2.63 13.52
CA ARG A 173 -13.98 -2.15 13.20
C ARG A 173 -14.01 -0.65 12.88
N PRO A 174 -13.19 -0.20 11.91
CA PRO A 174 -13.15 1.21 11.54
C PRO A 174 -14.50 1.67 11.01
N GLU A 175 -14.83 2.93 11.25
CA GLU A 175 -16.03 3.53 10.68
C GLU A 175 -15.81 3.89 9.20
N GLN A 176 -14.58 4.25 8.83
CA GLN A 176 -14.20 4.60 7.46
C GLN A 176 -12.82 4.04 7.13
N VAL A 177 -12.65 3.52 5.91
CA VAL A 177 -11.34 3.13 5.37
C VAL A 177 -11.24 3.61 3.94
N TYR A 178 -10.08 4.14 3.58
CA TYR A 178 -9.81 4.65 2.23
C TYR A 178 -8.48 4.13 1.73
N SER A 179 -8.41 3.85 0.42
CA SER A 179 -7.18 3.49 -0.27
C SER A 179 -7.19 4.02 -1.70
N GLY A 180 -6.02 4.41 -2.18
CA GLY A 180 -5.80 5.03 -3.49
C GLY A 180 -4.38 5.56 -3.58
N PHE A 181 -4.17 6.63 -4.34
CA PHE A 181 -2.91 7.35 -4.39
C PHE A 181 -3.04 8.71 -3.71
N ALA A 182 -2.01 9.11 -2.96
CA ALA A 182 -1.89 10.42 -2.34
C ALA A 182 -0.42 10.83 -2.35
N MET A 183 -0.14 12.11 -2.15
CA MET A 183 1.21 12.52 -1.75
C MET A 183 1.54 11.86 -0.41
N ALA A 184 2.63 11.09 -0.35
CA ALA A 184 3.02 10.40 0.86
C ALA A 184 3.59 11.38 1.87
N ASN A 185 2.94 11.51 3.02
CA ASN A 185 3.37 12.45 4.04
C ASN A 185 4.71 12.02 4.64
N PRO A 186 5.74 12.89 4.67
CA PRO A 186 6.96 12.63 5.41
C PRO A 186 6.70 12.44 6.90
N LEU A 187 7.65 11.77 7.57
CA LEU A 187 7.60 11.61 9.02
C LEU A 187 7.85 12.96 9.73
N GLU A 188 8.69 13.84 9.16
CA GLU A 188 8.83 15.21 9.65
C GLU A 188 7.55 16.00 9.43
N PHE A 189 6.91 16.41 10.52
CA PHE A 189 5.67 17.18 10.47
C PHE A 189 5.80 18.49 9.69
N GLY A 190 6.97 19.15 9.78
CA GLY A 190 7.23 20.43 9.10
C GLY A 190 7.14 20.32 7.58
N THR A 191 7.70 19.26 7.00
CA THR A 191 7.74 19.04 5.54
C THR A 191 6.38 18.73 4.91
N ARG A 192 5.36 18.46 5.74
CA ARG A 192 4.00 18.25 5.27
C ARG A 192 3.34 19.53 4.77
N SER A 193 3.90 20.71 5.08
CA SER A 193 3.48 21.96 4.49
C SER A 193 3.69 21.93 2.97
N GLU A 194 4.88 21.52 2.53
CA GLU A 194 5.28 21.46 1.12
C GLU A 194 4.46 20.41 0.36
N VAL A 195 4.12 19.28 1.01
CA VAL A 195 3.17 18.29 0.48
C VAL A 195 1.84 18.92 0.08
N THR A 196 1.28 19.82 0.90
CA THR A 196 -0.02 20.43 0.58
C THR A 196 0.02 21.40 -0.60
N VAL A 197 1.20 21.95 -0.93
CA VAL A 197 1.37 22.73 -2.16
C VAL A 197 1.36 21.79 -3.38
N TRP A 198 2.05 20.66 -3.29
CA TRP A 198 2.00 19.61 -4.32
C TRP A 198 0.60 19.04 -4.52
N ASP A 199 -0.14 18.76 -3.45
CA ASP A 199 -1.55 18.33 -3.55
C ASP A 199 -2.37 19.32 -4.37
N ARG A 200 -2.26 20.62 -4.05
CA ARG A 200 -3.01 21.66 -4.78
C ARG A 200 -2.55 21.83 -6.23
N ALA A 201 -1.27 21.64 -6.52
CA ALA A 201 -0.71 21.71 -7.87
C ALA A 201 -1.12 20.52 -8.73
N LEU A 202 -1.21 19.31 -8.17
CA LEU A 202 -1.45 18.07 -8.92
C LEU A 202 -2.93 17.69 -9.04
N THR A 203 -3.77 18.04 -8.07
CA THR A 203 -5.21 17.69 -8.08
C THR A 203 -6.06 18.28 -9.22
N PRO A 204 -5.65 19.39 -9.89
CA PRO A 204 -6.27 19.80 -11.16
C PRO A 204 -5.92 18.90 -12.35
N HIS A 205 -4.94 17.99 -12.22
CA HIS A 205 -4.51 17.08 -13.29
C HIS A 205 -5.00 15.64 -13.09
N PHE A 206 -5.36 15.26 -11.86
CA PHE A 206 -5.68 13.88 -11.50
C PHE A 206 -6.90 13.80 -10.57
N TYR A 207 -7.99 13.19 -11.05
CA TYR A 207 -9.20 12.98 -10.23
C TYR A 207 -8.99 11.95 -9.11
N GLY A 208 -8.08 11.00 -9.32
CA GLY A 208 -7.77 9.90 -8.41
C GLY A 208 -6.67 10.22 -7.39
N LEU A 209 -6.05 11.40 -7.48
CA LEU A 209 -5.14 11.87 -6.44
C LEU A 209 -5.98 12.32 -5.23
N ASP A 210 -5.79 11.62 -4.12
CA ASP A 210 -6.45 11.88 -2.86
C ASP A 210 -5.64 12.83 -1.99
N THR A 211 -6.32 13.52 -1.07
CA THR A 211 -5.69 14.38 -0.06
C THR A 211 -5.75 13.67 1.28
N ASP A 212 -5.10 12.51 1.38
CA ASP A 212 -5.14 11.66 2.56
C ASP A 212 -4.21 12.20 3.66
N TYR A 213 -4.73 13.12 4.47
CA TYR A 213 -3.99 13.75 5.55
C TYR A 213 -4.72 13.66 6.90
N PRO A 214 -4.62 12.51 7.62
CA PRO A 214 -5.33 12.29 8.88
C PRO A 214 -5.21 13.42 9.90
N TYR A 215 -4.03 14.04 10.03
CA TYR A 215 -3.84 15.14 10.98
C TYR A 215 -4.67 16.40 10.62
N GLY A 216 -4.73 16.76 9.33
CA GLY A 216 -5.56 17.88 8.87
C GLY A 216 -7.06 17.62 9.04
N THR A 217 -7.47 16.35 8.99
CA THR A 217 -8.85 15.93 9.18
C THR A 217 -9.35 16.01 10.63
N HIS A 218 -8.64 16.66 11.56
CA HIS A 218 -9.13 16.91 12.92
C HIS A 218 -9.85 18.27 13.07
N LEU A 219 -9.74 19.19 12.10
CA LEU A 219 -10.43 20.48 12.12
C LEU A 219 -11.92 20.30 11.79
N VAL A 220 -12.80 20.96 12.54
CA VAL A 220 -14.25 20.80 12.39
C VAL A 220 -14.76 21.67 11.23
N PRO A 221 -15.52 21.11 10.28
CA PRO A 221 -16.05 19.75 10.25
C PRO A 221 -15.01 18.72 9.74
N ASN A 222 -14.83 17.67 10.55
CA ASN A 222 -13.86 16.59 10.34
C ASN A 222 -14.52 15.32 9.78
N LEU A 223 -13.74 14.25 9.52
CA LEU A 223 -14.26 12.98 8.98
C LEU A 223 -15.44 12.35 9.77
N PRO A 224 -15.54 12.45 11.10
CA PRO A 224 -16.76 12.06 11.82
C PRO A 224 -18.04 12.77 11.34
N SER A 225 -17.92 13.97 10.74
CA SER A 225 -19.04 14.76 10.24
C SER A 225 -19.58 14.27 8.89
N GLY A 226 -18.81 13.49 8.12
CA GLY A 226 -19.21 13.00 6.81
C GLY A 226 -18.11 12.25 6.07
N LEU A 227 -18.49 11.53 5.02
CA LEU A 227 -17.54 10.81 4.16
C LEU A 227 -16.85 11.74 3.16
N ARG A 228 -15.63 11.39 2.76
CA ARG A 228 -14.95 11.97 1.59
C ARG A 228 -15.15 11.09 0.35
N PRO A 229 -15.20 11.66 -0.86
CA PRO A 229 -15.36 10.88 -2.09
C PRO A 229 -14.18 9.90 -2.29
N PRO A 230 -14.42 8.58 -2.32
CA PRO A 230 -13.35 7.61 -2.52
C PRO A 230 -12.80 7.61 -3.95
N THR A 231 -11.53 7.26 -4.11
CA THR A 231 -10.85 7.17 -5.41
C THR A 231 -10.69 5.72 -5.90
N TRP A 232 -10.49 4.76 -4.99
CA TRP A 232 -10.40 3.34 -5.32
C TRP A 232 -11.00 2.42 -4.25
N GLY A 233 -10.23 2.07 -3.22
CA GLY A 233 -10.63 1.15 -2.15
C GLY A 233 -11.37 1.89 -1.04
N PHE A 234 -12.54 1.40 -0.64
CA PHE A 234 -13.38 2.05 0.36
C PHE A 234 -14.11 1.06 1.24
N PHE A 235 -14.12 1.31 2.56
CA PHE A 235 -14.98 0.57 3.48
C PHE A 235 -16.23 1.37 3.84
N LEU A 236 -17.39 0.85 3.42
CA LEU A 236 -18.68 1.33 3.89
C LEU A 236 -19.09 0.52 5.12
N SER A 237 -18.82 1.06 6.31
CA SER A 237 -19.29 0.44 7.56
C SER A 237 -20.82 0.46 7.65
N ASP A 238 -21.40 -0.46 8.42
CA ASP A 238 -22.85 -0.48 8.65
C ASP A 238 -23.35 0.83 9.27
N LEU A 239 -22.54 1.45 10.13
CA LEU A 239 -22.84 2.75 10.74
C LEU A 239 -23.11 3.84 9.68
N TRP A 240 -22.34 3.86 8.59
CA TRP A 240 -22.53 4.82 7.50
C TRP A 240 -23.61 4.36 6.51
N ARG A 241 -23.68 3.07 6.21
CA ARG A 241 -24.72 2.48 5.36
C ARG A 241 -26.12 2.75 5.91
N GLU A 242 -26.34 2.58 7.22
CA GLU A 242 -27.64 2.76 7.86
C GLU A 242 -28.15 4.20 7.72
N LYS A 243 -27.25 5.19 7.67
CA LYS A 243 -27.61 6.59 7.39
C LYS A 243 -28.16 6.81 5.98
N LEU A 244 -27.86 5.91 5.02
CA LEU A 244 -28.49 5.89 3.69
C LEU A 244 -29.87 5.22 3.69
N SER A 245 -30.26 4.55 4.78
CA SER A 245 -31.47 3.71 4.83
C SER A 245 -31.47 2.63 3.74
N LEU A 246 -30.30 2.07 3.40
CA LEU A 246 -30.13 1.04 2.38
C LEU A 246 -29.65 -0.26 3.01
N GLU A 247 -30.22 -1.40 2.61
CA GLU A 247 -29.68 -2.73 2.92
C GLU A 247 -28.37 -3.01 2.17
N ARG A 248 -27.54 -3.91 2.70
CA ARG A 248 -26.27 -4.29 2.06
C ARG A 248 -26.45 -4.81 0.63
N GLU A 249 -27.53 -5.55 0.38
CA GLU A 249 -27.86 -6.02 -0.97
C GLU A 249 -28.22 -4.85 -1.91
N ALA A 250 -28.90 -3.81 -1.40
CA ALA A 250 -29.20 -2.63 -2.21
C ALA A 250 -27.92 -1.87 -2.61
N VAL A 251 -26.92 -1.82 -1.74
CA VAL A 251 -25.58 -1.30 -2.07
C VAL A 251 -24.95 -2.12 -3.21
N ARG A 252 -24.98 -3.46 -3.12
CA ARG A 252 -24.46 -4.34 -4.18
C ARG A 252 -25.17 -4.13 -5.52
N GLN A 253 -26.49 -3.99 -5.51
CA GLN A 253 -27.28 -3.74 -6.72
C GLN A 253 -26.98 -2.35 -7.31
N ALA A 254 -26.80 -1.33 -6.48
CA ALA A 254 -26.42 0.02 -6.93
C ALA A 254 -25.01 0.05 -7.56
N LEU A 255 -24.14 -0.87 -7.16
CA LEU A 255 -22.76 -1.00 -7.64
C LEU A 255 -22.56 -2.23 -8.53
N LEU A 256 -23.62 -2.69 -9.21
CA LEU A 256 -23.59 -3.86 -10.08
C LEU A 256 -22.82 -3.58 -11.38
N ASP A 257 -21.50 -3.48 -11.27
CA ASP A 257 -20.55 -3.36 -12.36
C ASP A 257 -19.54 -4.52 -12.27
N PRO A 258 -19.23 -5.22 -13.38
CA PRO A 258 -18.26 -6.33 -13.41
C PRO A 258 -16.85 -5.97 -12.91
N ARG A 259 -16.47 -4.69 -12.95
CA ARG A 259 -15.16 -4.19 -12.52
C ARG A 259 -15.15 -3.90 -11.02
N ILE A 260 -16.31 -3.69 -10.41
CA ILE A 260 -16.41 -3.41 -8.98
C ILE A 260 -16.45 -4.72 -8.20
N ARG A 261 -15.63 -4.80 -7.16
CA ARG A 261 -15.62 -5.93 -6.24
C ARG A 261 -16.14 -5.47 -4.88
N VAL A 262 -17.06 -6.24 -4.31
CA VAL A 262 -17.65 -5.97 -2.99
C VAL A 262 -17.51 -7.20 -2.10
N ASP A 263 -16.73 -7.08 -1.02
CA ASP A 263 -16.61 -8.08 0.05
C ASP A 263 -17.55 -7.78 1.20
N GLU A 264 -18.23 -8.81 1.68
CA GLU A 264 -19.03 -8.75 2.89
C GLU A 264 -18.17 -9.04 4.12
N LEU A 265 -18.19 -8.12 5.08
CA LEU A 265 -17.54 -8.24 6.38
C LEU A 265 -18.60 -8.17 7.49
N HIS A 266 -18.24 -8.54 8.72
CA HIS A 266 -19.21 -8.50 9.82
C HIS A 266 -19.68 -7.08 10.14
N CYS A 267 -18.82 -6.07 9.93
CA CYS A 267 -19.06 -4.67 10.27
C CYS A 267 -19.39 -3.75 9.07
N GLY A 268 -19.50 -4.29 7.85
CA GLY A 268 -19.82 -3.50 6.65
C GLY A 268 -19.37 -4.17 5.35
N GLN A 269 -19.13 -3.35 4.32
CA GLN A 269 -18.75 -3.80 2.98
C GLN A 269 -17.46 -3.12 2.51
N TRP A 270 -16.46 -3.91 2.10
CA TRP A 270 -15.26 -3.40 1.43
C TRP A 270 -15.49 -3.37 -0.08
N ILE A 271 -15.23 -2.22 -0.70
CA ILE A 271 -15.55 -1.91 -2.09
C ILE A 271 -14.25 -1.52 -2.82
N GLU A 272 -13.93 -2.20 -3.92
CA GLU A 272 -12.83 -1.84 -4.81
C GLU A 272 -13.37 -1.40 -6.17
N LEU A 273 -13.05 -0.16 -6.56
CA LEU A 273 -13.48 0.43 -7.82
C LEU A 273 -12.52 0.06 -8.96
N GLY A 274 -12.78 -1.08 -9.59
CA GLY A 274 -11.83 -1.65 -10.53
C GLY A 274 -10.74 -2.44 -9.81
N PRO A 275 -9.93 -3.18 -10.57
CA PRO A 275 -8.98 -4.13 -10.01
C PRO A 275 -7.67 -3.50 -9.48
N GLN A 276 -7.49 -2.18 -9.65
CA GLN A 276 -6.34 -1.45 -9.14
C GLN A 276 -6.65 0.02 -8.90
N PRO A 277 -5.89 0.71 -8.03
CA PRO A 277 -6.02 2.16 -7.89
C PRO A 277 -5.53 2.85 -9.17
N GLU A 278 -6.12 4.00 -9.47
CA GLU A 278 -5.77 4.83 -10.63
C GLU A 278 -5.76 6.32 -10.26
N LEU A 279 -4.91 7.11 -10.93
CA LEU A 279 -4.85 8.57 -10.75
C LEU A 279 -5.88 9.32 -11.59
N TYR A 280 -6.49 8.70 -12.61
CA TYR A 280 -7.51 9.28 -13.48
C TYR A 280 -7.14 10.68 -14.01
N PRO A 281 -6.25 10.78 -15.02
CA PRO A 281 -5.90 12.05 -15.66
C PRO A 281 -7.15 12.80 -16.11
N VAL A 282 -7.25 14.09 -15.75
CA VAL A 282 -8.46 14.91 -15.98
C VAL A 282 -8.82 15.01 -17.46
N GLU A 283 -7.81 15.03 -18.34
CA GLU A 283 -7.98 15.05 -19.80
C GLU A 283 -8.77 13.85 -20.36
N ASN A 284 -8.84 12.74 -19.61
CA ASN A 284 -9.64 11.56 -19.98
C ASN A 284 -11.12 11.69 -19.58
N GLY A 285 -11.49 12.76 -18.87
CA GLY A 285 -12.83 12.97 -18.34
C GLY A 285 -13.04 12.39 -16.94
N VAL A 286 -14.23 12.67 -16.38
CA VAL A 286 -14.62 12.20 -15.05
C VAL A 286 -14.70 10.67 -15.05
N PRO A 287 -14.04 9.99 -14.10
CA PRO A 287 -13.97 8.53 -14.09
C PRO A 287 -15.30 7.90 -13.67
N GLU A 288 -15.72 6.88 -14.42
CA GLU A 288 -17.05 6.27 -14.31
C GLU A 288 -17.28 5.58 -12.96
N LEU A 289 -16.34 4.75 -12.49
CA LEU A 289 -16.51 3.96 -11.26
C LEU A 289 -16.53 4.83 -9.99
N PRO A 290 -15.61 5.80 -9.80
CA PRO A 290 -15.71 6.77 -8.72
C PRO A 290 -17.00 7.61 -8.78
N ALA A 291 -17.44 8.02 -9.97
CA ALA A 291 -18.70 8.75 -10.12
C ALA A 291 -19.91 7.89 -9.73
N LEU A 292 -19.94 6.61 -10.11
CA LEU A 292 -21.00 5.67 -9.73
C LEU A 292 -21.09 5.52 -8.20
N LEU A 293 -19.97 5.24 -7.53
CA LEU A 293 -19.94 5.15 -6.06
C LEU A 293 -20.30 6.49 -5.41
N ASN A 294 -19.80 7.60 -5.94
CA ASN A 294 -20.08 8.93 -5.41
C ASN A 294 -21.57 9.26 -5.43
N ARG A 295 -22.33 8.88 -6.47
CA ARG A 295 -23.79 9.08 -6.49
C ARG A 295 -24.49 8.38 -5.32
N LEU A 296 -24.04 7.19 -4.93
CA LEU A 296 -24.54 6.46 -3.76
C LEU A 296 -24.16 7.15 -2.45
N LEU A 297 -22.90 7.60 -2.33
CA LEU A 297 -22.35 8.15 -1.08
C LEU A 297 -22.63 9.64 -0.87
N ARG A 298 -23.06 10.37 -1.90
CA ARG A 298 -23.29 11.83 -1.85
C ARG A 298 -24.13 12.29 -0.65
N PRO A 299 -25.21 11.59 -0.23
CA PRO A 299 -25.98 11.99 0.96
C PRO A 299 -25.20 11.93 2.28
N LEU A 300 -24.11 11.15 2.35
CA LEU A 300 -23.25 11.01 3.53
C LEU A 300 -22.08 12.00 3.55
N ARG A 301 -21.81 12.67 2.43
CA ARG A 301 -20.70 13.62 2.33
C ARG A 301 -21.07 14.91 3.05
N HIS A 302 -20.17 15.38 3.91
CA HIS A 302 -20.34 16.70 4.51
C HIS A 302 -19.74 17.77 3.56
N PRO A 303 -20.52 18.79 3.16
CA PRO A 303 -20.14 19.67 2.05
C PRO A 303 -18.95 20.58 2.37
N LYS A 304 -18.61 20.75 3.65
CA LYS A 304 -17.52 21.63 4.10
C LYS A 304 -16.38 20.88 4.79
N LEU A 305 -16.24 19.57 4.58
CA LEU A 305 -15.15 18.80 5.19
C LEU A 305 -13.82 19.51 4.92
N ASP A 306 -13.12 19.84 6.00
CA ASP A 306 -11.82 20.47 5.91
C ASP A 306 -10.75 19.37 5.90
N LEU A 307 -10.46 18.85 4.70
CA LEU A 307 -9.56 17.71 4.51
C LEU A 307 -8.14 18.14 4.11
N LEU A 308 -7.87 19.44 4.08
CA LEU A 308 -6.75 20.02 3.35
C LEU A 308 -5.85 20.74 4.34
N GLY A 309 -4.61 20.27 4.45
CA GLY A 309 -3.76 20.46 5.62
C GLY A 309 -3.46 21.90 6.02
N PHE A 310 -2.35 22.46 5.52
CA PHE A 310 -1.90 23.78 5.94
C PHE A 310 -2.55 24.85 5.07
N GLY A 311 -3.22 25.82 5.70
CA GLY A 311 -3.81 26.96 5.02
C GLY A 311 -2.76 27.95 4.50
N GLN A 312 -3.10 28.66 3.43
CA GLN A 312 -2.29 29.77 2.93
C GLN A 312 -2.31 30.93 3.93
N TRP A 313 -1.14 31.50 4.23
CA TRP A 313 -0.99 32.70 5.07
C TRP A 313 -0.76 33.94 4.20
N ASP A 314 -1.00 35.13 4.76
CA ASP A 314 -0.88 36.40 4.02
C ASP A 314 0.56 36.63 3.52
N GLY A 315 0.74 36.58 2.21
CA GLY A 315 2.06 36.72 1.57
C GLY A 315 2.76 35.39 1.26
N ASP A 316 2.11 34.24 1.48
CA ASP A 316 2.59 32.95 0.99
C ASP A 316 2.60 32.93 -0.54
N PRO A 317 3.78 32.77 -1.19
CA PRO A 317 3.88 32.72 -2.64
C PRO A 317 3.35 31.41 -3.25
N ASN A 318 2.98 30.44 -2.41
CA ASN A 318 2.56 29.10 -2.83
C ASN A 318 1.03 28.96 -2.80
N GLU A 319 0.47 28.45 -3.90
CA GLU A 319 -0.97 28.16 -3.97
C GLU A 319 -1.29 26.93 -3.12
N ARG A 320 -2.24 27.08 -2.21
CA ARG A 320 -2.76 26.00 -1.38
C ARG A 320 -4.27 25.93 -1.57
N PHE A 321 -4.86 24.83 -1.14
CA PHE A 321 -6.31 24.73 -1.17
C PHE A 321 -6.97 25.83 -0.34
N THR A 322 -7.89 26.54 -0.97
CA THR A 322 -8.84 27.41 -0.29
C THR A 322 -10.08 26.61 0.09
N LEU A 323 -10.89 27.09 1.04
CA LEU A 323 -12.16 26.44 1.38
C LEU A 323 -13.08 26.26 0.16
N ALA A 324 -13.07 27.20 -0.79
CA ALA A 324 -13.86 27.10 -2.02
C ALA A 324 -13.32 25.98 -2.93
N ASP A 325 -12.00 25.87 -3.08
CA ASP A 325 -11.38 24.78 -3.83
C ASP A 325 -11.67 23.43 -3.16
N SER A 326 -11.62 23.34 -1.83
CA SER A 326 -11.95 22.13 -1.07
C SER A 326 -13.34 21.62 -1.42
N GLN A 327 -14.33 22.51 -1.42
CA GLN A 327 -15.73 22.17 -1.71
C GLN A 327 -15.90 21.66 -3.14
N ARG A 328 -15.26 22.33 -4.10
CA ARG A 328 -15.28 21.92 -5.51
C ARG A 328 -14.58 20.58 -5.72
N TRP A 329 -13.43 20.37 -5.09
CA TRP A 329 -12.68 19.11 -5.14
C TRP A 329 -13.44 17.95 -4.51
N LEU A 330 -14.14 18.18 -3.39
CA LEU A 330 -15.03 17.20 -2.76
C LEU A 330 -16.18 16.81 -3.69
N ALA A 331 -16.66 17.73 -4.52
CA ALA A 331 -17.72 17.53 -5.50
C ALA A 331 -17.20 17.08 -6.89
N ARG A 332 -15.91 16.75 -7.05
CA ARG A 332 -15.30 16.46 -8.37
C ARG A 332 -15.93 15.31 -9.16
N PHE A 333 -16.67 14.42 -8.48
CA PHE A 333 -17.38 13.30 -9.06
C PHE A 333 -18.91 13.48 -9.12
N ASP A 334 -19.42 14.66 -8.76
CA ASP A 334 -20.84 14.98 -8.88
C ASP A 334 -21.18 15.25 -10.36
N ASP A 335 -22.43 14.98 -10.74
CA ASP A 335 -22.91 15.26 -12.10
C ASP A 335 -22.84 16.76 -12.45
N ASP A 336 -22.96 17.63 -11.45
CA ASP A 336 -22.82 19.09 -11.51
C ASP A 336 -21.45 19.61 -11.01
N GLY A 337 -20.49 18.71 -10.75
CA GLY A 337 -19.17 19.08 -10.27
C GLY A 337 -18.35 19.85 -11.32
N ASP A 338 -17.63 20.89 -10.88
CA ASP A 338 -16.88 21.82 -11.74
C ASP A 338 -15.36 21.82 -11.47
N TRP A 339 -14.85 20.82 -10.76
CA TRP A 339 -13.41 20.64 -10.48
C TRP A 339 -12.72 19.76 -11.53
N PRO A 340 -11.51 20.12 -12.02
CA PRO A 340 -11.04 21.50 -12.13
C PRO A 340 -11.94 22.27 -13.13
N THR A 341 -11.67 23.57 -13.35
CA THR A 341 -12.57 24.39 -14.19
C THR A 341 -12.78 23.77 -15.58
N PRO A 342 -13.91 24.04 -16.27
CA PRO A 342 -14.15 23.54 -17.62
C PRO A 342 -13.00 23.83 -18.60
N GLU A 343 -12.34 24.99 -18.48
CA GLU A 343 -11.17 25.36 -19.28
C GLU A 343 -9.99 24.44 -19.00
N GLN A 344 -9.74 24.11 -17.72
CA GLN A 344 -8.69 23.18 -17.31
C GLN A 344 -8.97 21.74 -17.76
N ARG A 345 -10.24 21.33 -17.78
CA ARG A 345 -10.67 20.04 -18.36
C ARG A 345 -10.46 19.96 -19.88
N GLY A 346 -10.36 21.11 -20.55
CA GLY A 346 -10.30 21.26 -22.00
C GLY A 346 -9.14 22.13 -22.46
N LEU A 347 -7.94 21.97 -21.92
CA LEU A 347 -6.75 22.82 -22.15
C LEU A 347 -6.19 22.84 -23.59
N ILE A 348 -7.00 22.51 -24.61
CA ILE A 348 -7.02 23.24 -25.88
C ILE A 348 -8.51 23.35 -26.32
N PRO A 349 -9.07 24.56 -26.50
CA PRO A 349 -10.35 24.71 -27.19
C PRO A 349 -10.18 24.14 -28.61
N ASP A 350 -10.92 23.08 -28.93
CA ASP A 350 -10.82 22.26 -30.16
C ASP A 350 -9.77 21.13 -30.20
N ALA A 351 -9.09 20.79 -29.11
CA ALA A 351 -8.46 19.45 -29.07
C ALA A 351 -9.55 18.38 -29.09
N PRO A 352 -9.48 17.37 -29.97
CA PRO A 352 -10.35 16.22 -29.85
C PRO A 352 -10.14 15.63 -28.46
N ARG A 353 -11.20 15.66 -27.65
CA ARG A 353 -11.23 14.99 -26.35
C ARG A 353 -10.80 13.55 -26.62
N ALA A 354 -9.63 13.17 -26.11
CA ALA A 354 -9.20 11.79 -26.21
C ALA A 354 -10.30 10.95 -25.57
N ALA A 355 -10.80 9.94 -26.29
CA ALA A 355 -11.71 8.99 -25.67
C ALA A 355 -10.99 8.43 -24.43
N PRO A 356 -11.67 8.34 -23.27
CA PRO A 356 -11.05 7.81 -22.07
C PRO A 356 -10.40 6.47 -22.42
N GLN A 357 -9.09 6.38 -22.21
CA GLN A 357 -8.37 5.15 -22.54
C GLN A 357 -8.86 4.07 -21.59
N ALA A 358 -9.47 3.02 -22.13
CA ALA A 358 -9.97 1.92 -21.33
C ALA A 358 -8.80 1.26 -20.59
N THR A 359 -8.88 1.25 -19.27
CA THR A 359 -7.91 0.57 -18.40
C THR A 359 -8.29 -0.89 -18.13
N HIS A 360 -9.49 -1.29 -18.55
CA HIS A 360 -10.07 -2.62 -18.31
C HIS A 360 -10.93 -3.04 -19.50
N ALA A 361 -11.01 -4.35 -19.76
CA ALA A 361 -11.86 -4.93 -20.79
C ALA A 361 -12.30 -6.35 -20.41
N ARG A 362 -13.50 -6.77 -20.84
CA ARG A 362 -13.98 -8.12 -20.55
C ARG A 362 -13.40 -9.14 -21.54
N GLY A 363 -13.11 -10.35 -21.06
CA GLY A 363 -12.79 -11.47 -21.93
C GLY A 363 -13.96 -11.77 -22.86
N GLY A 364 -13.66 -11.96 -24.15
CA GLY A 364 -14.62 -12.10 -25.24
C GLY A 364 -14.88 -10.79 -25.99
N GLU A 365 -14.49 -9.63 -25.45
CA GLU A 365 -14.58 -8.34 -26.13
C GLU A 365 -13.29 -8.03 -26.92
N PRO A 366 -13.36 -7.20 -27.99
CA PRO A 366 -12.17 -6.71 -28.68
C PRO A 366 -11.31 -5.85 -27.73
N CYS A 367 -9.99 -6.01 -27.82
CA CYS A 367 -9.03 -5.25 -27.06
C CYS A 367 -9.15 -3.75 -27.42
N PRO A 368 -9.38 -2.86 -26.45
CA PRO A 368 -9.69 -1.46 -26.75
C PRO A 368 -8.46 -0.64 -27.14
N ARG A 369 -7.24 -1.17 -26.94
CA ARG A 369 -5.98 -0.52 -27.33
C ARG A 369 -4.81 -1.51 -27.35
N THR A 370 -3.91 -1.33 -28.30
CA THR A 370 -2.66 -2.10 -28.37
C THR A 370 -1.80 -1.88 -27.12
N GLY A 371 -1.30 -2.97 -26.53
CA GLY A 371 -0.35 -2.94 -25.42
C GLY A 371 -0.37 -4.21 -24.58
N TRP A 372 0.32 -4.18 -23.45
CA TRP A 372 0.35 -5.27 -22.48
C TRP A 372 -0.87 -5.21 -21.57
N TRP A 373 -1.53 -6.36 -21.43
CA TRP A 373 -2.66 -6.55 -20.54
C TRP A 373 -2.38 -7.76 -19.65
N LEU A 374 -2.95 -7.74 -18.45
CA LEU A 374 -2.89 -8.85 -17.51
C LEU A 374 -4.28 -9.23 -17.03
N THR A 375 -4.44 -10.46 -16.55
CA THR A 375 -5.67 -10.88 -15.88
C THR A 375 -5.39 -11.75 -14.66
N ALA A 376 -6.15 -11.52 -13.59
CA ALA A 376 -6.13 -12.37 -12.40
C ALA A 376 -6.84 -13.71 -12.62
N ALA A 377 -7.62 -13.86 -13.71
CA ALA A 377 -8.34 -15.11 -14.01
C ALA A 377 -7.40 -16.28 -14.32
N LYS A 378 -6.13 -16.00 -14.66
CA LYS A 378 -5.10 -17.00 -14.92
C LYS A 378 -3.74 -16.49 -14.43
N TYR A 379 -3.12 -17.23 -13.53
CA TYR A 379 -1.78 -16.89 -13.01
C TYR A 379 -0.77 -16.74 -14.15
N GLY A 380 0.00 -15.64 -14.12
CA GLY A 380 1.02 -15.32 -15.13
C GLY A 380 0.46 -14.95 -16.51
N ALA A 381 -0.85 -14.73 -16.65
CA ALA A 381 -1.44 -14.31 -17.92
C ALA A 381 -1.24 -12.79 -18.13
N ARG A 382 -0.02 -12.44 -18.53
CA ARG A 382 0.35 -11.13 -19.09
C ARG A 382 0.66 -11.31 -20.56
N GLN A 383 -0.05 -10.60 -21.43
CA GLN A 383 0.10 -10.74 -22.88
C GLN A 383 -0.08 -9.39 -23.57
N ARG A 384 0.67 -9.19 -24.66
CA ARG A 384 0.45 -8.06 -25.55
C ARG A 384 -0.68 -8.40 -26.52
N PHE A 385 -1.65 -7.50 -26.61
CA PHE A 385 -2.74 -7.58 -27.59
C PHE A 385 -2.66 -6.40 -28.54
N GLU A 386 -3.13 -6.60 -29.76
CA GLU A 386 -3.37 -5.52 -30.71
C GLU A 386 -4.81 -4.99 -30.57
N GLU A 387 -5.03 -3.70 -30.83
CA GLU A 387 -6.37 -3.12 -30.84
C GLU A 387 -7.31 -3.89 -31.78
N GLY A 388 -8.51 -4.22 -31.29
CA GLY A 388 -9.49 -5.03 -32.00
C GLY A 388 -9.33 -6.55 -31.83
N GLU A 389 -8.19 -7.04 -31.30
CA GLU A 389 -7.97 -8.46 -31.03
C GLU A 389 -8.91 -8.96 -29.91
N THR A 390 -9.56 -10.10 -30.08
CA THR A 390 -10.47 -10.64 -29.05
C THR A 390 -9.70 -11.11 -27.83
N LEU A 391 -10.00 -10.51 -26.67
CA LEU A 391 -9.39 -10.89 -25.39
C LEU A 391 -9.88 -12.28 -24.95
N PRO A 392 -8.99 -13.21 -24.55
CA PRO A 392 -9.41 -14.54 -24.12
C PRO A 392 -10.33 -14.51 -22.91
N ALA A 393 -11.36 -15.35 -22.91
CA ALA A 393 -12.20 -15.61 -21.73
C ALA A 393 -11.82 -16.98 -21.13
N PHE A 394 -11.46 -16.97 -19.85
CA PHE A 394 -11.21 -18.17 -19.06
C PHE A 394 -12.47 -18.46 -18.23
N SER A 395 -13.23 -19.49 -18.61
CA SER A 395 -14.33 -20.02 -17.80
C SER A 395 -14.01 -21.46 -17.39
N THR A 396 -14.28 -21.78 -16.12
CA THR A 396 -14.31 -23.17 -15.64
C THR A 396 -15.64 -23.43 -14.97
N GLU A 397 -16.08 -24.70 -14.91
CA GLU A 397 -17.34 -25.12 -14.27
C GLU A 397 -17.45 -24.69 -12.79
N LYS A 398 -16.34 -24.30 -12.15
CA LYS A 398 -16.25 -23.94 -10.73
C LYS A 398 -16.04 -22.45 -10.46
N THR A 399 -15.78 -21.63 -11.48
CA THR A 399 -15.55 -20.17 -11.33
C THR A 399 -16.73 -19.40 -11.88
N HIS A 400 -17.57 -18.86 -11.00
CA HIS A 400 -18.62 -17.92 -11.37
C HIS A 400 -18.01 -16.51 -11.48
N GLY A 401 -17.65 -16.07 -12.68
CA GLY A 401 -17.11 -14.74 -12.93
C GLY A 401 -16.71 -14.51 -14.39
N HIS A 402 -16.76 -13.25 -14.84
CA HIS A 402 -16.21 -12.86 -16.13
C HIS A 402 -14.68 -12.73 -16.03
N THR A 403 -13.95 -13.13 -17.07
CA THR A 403 -12.53 -12.77 -17.19
C THR A 403 -12.44 -11.26 -17.39
N LEU A 404 -11.70 -10.57 -16.53
CA LEU A 404 -11.40 -9.15 -16.69
C LEU A 404 -9.92 -8.99 -17.02
N TRP A 405 -9.64 -8.43 -18.19
CA TRP A 405 -8.31 -7.99 -18.57
C TRP A 405 -8.10 -6.55 -18.11
N GLN A 406 -6.87 -6.27 -17.69
CA GLN A 406 -6.46 -5.02 -17.07
C GLN A 406 -5.24 -4.51 -17.83
N TRP A 407 -5.24 -3.22 -18.13
CA TRP A 407 -4.09 -2.56 -18.73
C TRP A 407 -2.92 -2.66 -17.77
N ASP A 408 -1.80 -3.22 -18.23
CA ASP A 408 -0.60 -3.26 -17.41
C ASP A 408 0.04 -1.86 -17.38
N VAL A 409 0.25 -1.29 -16.21
CA VAL A 409 0.98 -0.02 -16.14
C VAL A 409 2.45 -0.19 -16.56
N ASP A 410 3.00 -1.39 -16.39
CA ASP A 410 4.27 -1.78 -17.00
C ASP A 410 4.04 -2.22 -18.45
N GLN A 411 4.33 -1.34 -19.40
CA GLN A 411 4.21 -1.63 -20.84
C GLN A 411 5.51 -2.16 -21.48
N ARG A 412 6.53 -2.49 -20.68
CA ARG A 412 7.79 -3.02 -21.21
C ARG A 412 7.63 -4.48 -21.63
N GLU A 413 8.39 -4.94 -22.61
CA GLU A 413 8.44 -6.38 -22.89
C GLU A 413 8.91 -7.13 -21.65
N PRO A 414 8.33 -8.30 -21.33
CA PRO A 414 8.84 -9.10 -20.24
C PRO A 414 10.29 -9.45 -20.56
N ILE A 415 11.22 -9.04 -19.69
CA ILE A 415 12.63 -9.39 -19.81
C ILE A 415 12.77 -10.87 -19.42
N GLU A 416 12.32 -11.76 -20.30
CA GLU A 416 12.30 -13.21 -20.07
C GLU A 416 13.70 -13.84 -20.05
N VAL A 417 14.71 -13.15 -20.58
CA VAL A 417 16.07 -13.70 -20.73
C VAL A 417 16.97 -13.45 -19.51
N GLU A 418 16.78 -12.35 -18.76
CA GLU A 418 17.63 -12.03 -17.60
C GLU A 418 17.09 -12.56 -16.26
N ARG A 419 15.76 -12.65 -16.07
CA ARG A 419 15.19 -13.18 -14.82
C ARG A 419 15.52 -14.65 -14.60
N ASN A 420 15.52 -15.49 -15.64
CA ASN A 420 15.86 -16.91 -15.51
C ASN A 420 17.37 -17.15 -15.41
N ALA A 421 18.21 -16.38 -16.11
CA ALA A 421 19.67 -16.56 -16.05
C ALA A 421 20.27 -16.17 -14.69
N ASN A 422 19.66 -15.21 -13.98
CA ASN A 422 20.14 -14.74 -12.68
C ASN A 422 19.47 -15.42 -11.47
N THR A 423 18.43 -16.22 -11.68
CA THR A 423 17.73 -16.94 -10.60
C THR A 423 17.85 -18.45 -10.71
N VAL A 424 18.40 -19.02 -11.78
CA VAL A 424 18.70 -20.45 -11.86
C VAL A 424 20.13 -20.66 -12.35
N ALA A 425 20.91 -21.47 -11.63
CA ALA A 425 22.27 -21.81 -12.02
C ALA A 425 22.65 -23.23 -11.59
N PRO A 426 23.42 -23.99 -12.41
CA PRO A 426 23.91 -25.29 -12.00
C PRO A 426 25.04 -25.16 -10.97
N SER A 427 25.25 -26.21 -10.18
CA SER A 427 26.42 -26.33 -9.30
C SER A 427 27.72 -26.06 -10.06
N THR A 428 28.75 -25.57 -9.38
CA THR A 428 30.07 -25.15 -9.90
C THR A 428 30.10 -23.89 -10.76
N ARG A 429 28.94 -23.35 -11.17
CA ARG A 429 28.89 -22.00 -11.76
C ARG A 429 28.97 -20.94 -10.67
N PRO A 430 29.67 -19.82 -10.91
CA PRO A 430 29.59 -18.64 -10.06
C PRO A 430 28.12 -18.25 -9.85
N ALA A 431 27.71 -18.03 -8.62
CA ALA A 431 26.38 -17.55 -8.28
C ALA A 431 26.20 -16.17 -8.94
N PRO A 432 25.21 -16.00 -9.84
CA PRO A 432 24.92 -14.71 -10.47
C PRO A 432 24.57 -13.60 -9.48
N ARG A 433 24.23 -13.98 -8.24
CA ARG A 433 23.86 -13.08 -7.16
C ARG A 433 24.08 -13.72 -5.80
N ALA A 434 24.35 -12.89 -4.80
CA ALA A 434 24.43 -13.32 -3.42
C ALA A 434 23.05 -13.70 -2.87
N GLY A 435 23.00 -14.67 -1.94
CA GLY A 435 21.79 -14.96 -1.19
C GLY A 435 21.52 -16.44 -1.00
N LEU A 436 20.25 -16.78 -0.70
CA LEU A 436 19.81 -18.14 -0.48
C LEU A 436 19.48 -18.80 -1.82
N TRP A 437 19.99 -20.00 -2.01
CA TRP A 437 19.74 -20.85 -3.17
C TRP A 437 19.12 -22.17 -2.72
N LEU A 438 18.07 -22.59 -3.42
CA LEU A 438 17.31 -23.81 -3.15
C LEU A 438 17.54 -24.81 -4.28
N GLN A 439 17.68 -26.10 -3.99
CA GLN A 439 17.78 -27.10 -5.04
C GLN A 439 16.44 -27.20 -5.79
N VAL A 440 16.51 -27.14 -7.13
CA VAL A 440 15.33 -27.31 -7.98
C VAL A 440 14.80 -28.74 -7.79
N GLY A 441 13.52 -28.85 -7.43
CA GLY A 441 12.84 -30.12 -7.16
C GLY A 441 12.97 -30.64 -5.72
N GLU A 442 13.85 -30.06 -4.88
CA GLU A 442 14.01 -30.44 -3.47
C GLU A 442 14.39 -29.20 -2.62
N SER A 443 13.43 -28.29 -2.43
CA SER A 443 13.64 -26.98 -1.78
C SER A 443 14.04 -27.03 -0.29
N LYS A 444 14.07 -28.23 0.32
CA LYS A 444 14.64 -28.44 1.65
C LYS A 444 16.16 -28.38 1.61
N VAL A 445 16.78 -28.82 0.52
CA VAL A 445 18.23 -28.67 0.28
C VAL A 445 18.50 -27.26 -0.20
N ARG A 446 19.40 -26.56 0.51
CA ARG A 446 19.61 -25.12 0.37
C ARG A 446 21.04 -24.72 0.73
N CYS A 447 21.48 -23.56 0.28
CA CYS A 447 22.78 -22.98 0.63
C CYS A 447 22.75 -21.46 0.52
N ARG A 448 23.64 -20.76 1.24
CA ARG A 448 23.88 -19.33 1.05
C ARG A 448 25.25 -19.14 0.42
N VAL A 449 25.28 -18.39 -0.67
CA VAL A 449 26.48 -18.20 -1.49
C VAL A 449 26.61 -16.72 -1.82
N ALA A 450 27.83 -16.18 -1.77
CA ALA A 450 28.08 -14.80 -2.20
C ALA A 450 28.08 -14.69 -3.73
N GLU A 451 27.85 -13.49 -4.26
CA GLU A 451 27.94 -13.27 -5.70
C GLU A 451 29.33 -13.63 -6.22
N GLY A 452 29.40 -14.36 -7.32
CA GLY A 452 30.65 -14.83 -7.92
C GLY A 452 31.25 -16.09 -7.28
N GLU A 453 30.74 -16.56 -6.13
CA GLU A 453 31.18 -17.82 -5.55
C GLU A 453 30.50 -19.03 -6.24
N PRO A 454 31.21 -20.14 -6.45
CA PRO A 454 30.63 -21.31 -7.11
C PRO A 454 29.53 -21.94 -6.26
N LEU A 455 28.37 -22.21 -6.88
CA LEU A 455 27.29 -22.94 -6.21
C LEU A 455 27.72 -24.37 -5.83
N PRO A 456 27.41 -24.84 -4.62
CA PRO A 456 27.92 -26.09 -4.10
C PRO A 456 27.30 -27.32 -4.78
N LEU A 457 28.03 -28.43 -4.72
CA LEU A 457 27.50 -29.76 -5.05
C LEU A 457 26.67 -30.28 -3.86
N VAL A 458 25.64 -31.07 -4.14
CA VAL A 458 24.89 -31.82 -3.12
C VAL A 458 25.34 -33.27 -3.22
N ASP A 459 25.87 -33.84 -2.13
CA ASP A 459 26.42 -35.21 -2.12
C ASP A 459 27.44 -35.49 -3.24
N LYS A 460 28.25 -34.48 -3.60
CA LYS A 460 29.22 -34.51 -4.71
C LYS A 460 28.61 -34.63 -6.11
N LEU A 461 27.29 -34.47 -6.25
CA LEU A 461 26.58 -34.45 -7.52
C LEU A 461 26.19 -33.02 -7.93
N PRO A 462 26.23 -32.69 -9.24
CA PRO A 462 25.76 -31.42 -9.73
C PRO A 462 24.23 -31.37 -9.70
N VAL A 463 23.69 -30.30 -9.12
CA VAL A 463 22.26 -30.00 -9.10
C VAL A 463 21.98 -28.64 -9.73
N GLN A 464 20.71 -28.40 -10.08
CA GLN A 464 20.22 -27.07 -10.42
C GLN A 464 19.82 -26.34 -9.15
N TRP A 465 20.25 -25.09 -9.04
CA TRP A 465 19.91 -24.20 -7.94
C TRP A 465 18.98 -23.11 -8.45
N GLN A 466 18.00 -22.74 -7.63
CA GLN A 466 17.14 -21.59 -7.83
C GLN A 466 17.34 -20.60 -6.69
N TRP A 467 17.63 -19.35 -7.03
CA TRP A 467 17.75 -18.27 -6.06
C TRP A 467 16.39 -17.95 -5.47
N ALA A 468 16.34 -17.86 -4.14
CA ALA A 468 15.15 -17.48 -3.42
C ALA A 468 15.22 -16.00 -3.07
N GLU A 469 14.28 -15.23 -3.60
CA GLU A 469 14.17 -13.78 -3.35
C GLU A 469 13.95 -13.46 -1.88
N GLN A 470 13.17 -14.31 -1.23
CA GLN A 470 13.02 -14.30 0.20
C GLN A 470 13.21 -15.72 0.77
N PRO A 471 13.85 -15.85 1.93
CA PRO A 471 14.00 -17.14 2.56
C PRO A 471 12.61 -17.69 2.95
N PRO A 472 12.30 -18.97 2.65
CA PRO A 472 10.96 -19.50 2.88
C PRO A 472 10.58 -19.42 4.37
N PRO A 473 9.29 -19.23 4.70
CA PRO A 473 8.85 -19.15 6.08
C PRO A 473 9.17 -20.47 6.80
N GLY A 474 9.59 -20.35 8.07
CA GLY A 474 9.94 -21.51 8.89
C GLY A 474 10.91 -21.16 10.01
N LEU A 475 11.00 -22.08 10.96
CA LEU A 475 11.73 -21.86 12.22
C LEU A 475 13.23 -21.97 11.98
N ARG A 476 14.00 -20.97 12.44
CA ARG A 476 15.45 -20.89 12.31
C ARG A 476 16.13 -20.80 13.67
N ALA A 477 17.31 -21.38 13.79
CA ALA A 477 18.15 -21.24 14.97
C ALA A 477 19.63 -21.34 14.57
N VAL A 478 20.50 -20.64 15.29
CA VAL A 478 21.93 -20.56 14.95
C VAL A 478 22.72 -21.60 15.74
N SER A 479 23.84 -22.05 15.19
CA SER A 479 24.79 -22.92 15.88
C SER A 479 25.12 -22.39 17.28
N GLY A 480 25.26 -23.30 18.25
CA GLY A 480 25.47 -22.98 19.66
C GLY A 480 24.20 -22.65 20.44
N GLN A 481 23.08 -22.29 19.79
CA GLN A 481 21.80 -22.13 20.46
C GLN A 481 21.16 -23.50 20.74
N PRO A 482 20.41 -23.65 21.86
CA PRO A 482 19.60 -24.83 22.09
C PRO A 482 18.53 -24.95 20.99
N CYS A 483 18.30 -26.18 20.50
CA CYS A 483 17.31 -26.46 19.49
C CYS A 483 15.92 -26.10 20.03
N PRO A 484 15.23 -25.09 19.45
CA PRO A 484 13.98 -24.56 19.99
C PRO A 484 12.79 -25.50 19.75
N TYR A 485 12.92 -26.46 18.83
CA TYR A 485 11.85 -27.39 18.51
C TYR A 485 12.41 -28.71 17.95
N PRO A 486 12.01 -29.87 18.50
CA PRO A 486 12.53 -31.16 18.02
C PRO A 486 12.07 -31.42 16.59
N GLY A 487 12.93 -32.00 15.75
CA GLY A 487 12.55 -32.31 14.37
C GLY A 487 13.73 -32.55 13.44
N LEU A 488 13.44 -32.61 12.14
CA LEU A 488 14.44 -32.64 11.08
C LEU A 488 14.77 -31.22 10.63
N TRP A 489 16.06 -30.93 10.58
CA TRP A 489 16.61 -29.62 10.23
C TRP A 489 17.63 -29.73 9.10
N HIS A 490 17.66 -28.72 8.24
CA HIS A 490 18.69 -28.53 7.22
C HIS A 490 19.50 -27.28 7.54
N CYS A 491 20.78 -27.27 7.19
CA CYS A 491 21.58 -26.05 7.25
C CYS A 491 21.18 -25.12 6.09
N GLU A 492 21.02 -23.83 6.36
CA GLU A 492 20.73 -22.82 5.33
C GLU A 492 21.98 -22.36 4.59
N ASP A 493 23.14 -22.40 5.24
CA ASP A 493 24.38 -21.86 4.68
C ASP A 493 25.11 -22.87 3.79
N ILE A 494 25.04 -24.15 4.16
CA ILE A 494 25.74 -25.25 3.50
C ILE A 494 24.70 -26.34 3.24
N PRO A 495 24.69 -27.01 2.06
CA PRO A 495 23.66 -28.00 1.73
C PRO A 495 23.90 -29.33 2.46
N VAL A 496 23.71 -29.30 3.79
CA VAL A 496 23.81 -30.46 4.68
C VAL A 496 22.50 -30.66 5.44
N GLY A 497 22.08 -31.91 5.56
CA GLY A 497 20.79 -32.30 6.15
C GLY A 497 20.14 -33.47 5.39
N PRO A 498 19.01 -33.99 5.88
CA PRO A 498 18.38 -33.64 7.16
C PRO A 498 19.13 -34.22 8.36
N HIS A 499 19.23 -33.42 9.43
CA HIS A 499 19.68 -33.87 10.75
C HIS A 499 18.53 -33.81 11.75
N ALA A 500 18.39 -34.83 12.58
CA ALA A 500 17.41 -34.84 13.66
C ALA A 500 18.00 -34.19 14.91
N PHE A 501 17.35 -33.15 15.43
CA PHE A 501 17.72 -32.52 16.70
C PHE A 501 16.61 -32.72 17.73
N PRO A 502 16.93 -33.17 18.95
CA PRO A 502 16.00 -33.10 20.07
C PRO A 502 15.87 -31.67 20.58
N HIS A 503 14.77 -31.38 21.27
CA HIS A 503 14.58 -30.12 21.99
C HIS A 503 15.74 -29.87 22.97
N ASP A 504 16.16 -28.60 23.10
CA ASP A 504 17.28 -28.12 23.93
C ASP A 504 18.68 -28.63 23.57
N ALA A 505 18.82 -29.51 22.56
CA ALA A 505 20.14 -29.93 22.11
C ALA A 505 20.90 -28.76 21.46
N PRO A 506 22.18 -28.52 21.78
CA PRO A 506 22.94 -27.46 21.15
C PRO A 506 23.10 -27.75 19.65
N LEU A 507 22.72 -26.79 18.81
CA LEU A 507 22.84 -26.92 17.36
C LEU A 507 24.32 -26.89 16.95
N PRO A 508 24.81 -27.87 16.17
CA PRO A 508 26.22 -28.00 15.86
C PRO A 508 26.68 -27.00 14.80
N GLN A 509 27.94 -26.61 14.88
CA GLN A 509 28.66 -25.98 13.78
C GLN A 509 28.82 -26.94 12.60
N VAL A 510 28.85 -26.40 11.38
CA VAL A 510 29.15 -27.17 10.17
C VAL A 510 30.50 -26.70 9.62
N GLN A 511 31.42 -27.64 9.42
CA GLN A 511 32.79 -27.36 8.96
C GLN A 511 33.53 -26.32 9.84
N GLY A 512 33.26 -26.33 11.16
CA GLY A 512 33.88 -25.41 12.12
C GLY A 512 33.38 -23.97 12.02
N ARG A 513 32.25 -23.73 11.34
CA ARG A 513 31.60 -22.42 11.19
C ARG A 513 30.24 -22.44 11.86
N ASP A 514 29.87 -21.31 12.45
CA ASP A 514 28.50 -21.09 12.89
C ASP A 514 27.59 -20.98 11.67
N VAL A 515 26.54 -21.79 11.67
CA VAL A 515 25.52 -21.84 10.61
C VAL A 515 24.13 -21.67 11.18
N THR A 516 23.22 -21.28 10.30
CA THR A 516 21.78 -21.21 10.51
C THR A 516 21.16 -22.56 10.15
N TRP A 517 20.41 -23.13 11.08
CA TRP A 517 19.59 -24.32 10.89
C TRP A 517 18.14 -23.91 10.64
N PHE A 518 17.47 -24.59 9.71
CA PHE A 518 16.07 -24.40 9.35
C PHE A 518 15.27 -25.70 9.55
N LEU A 519 14.15 -25.63 10.27
CA LEU A 519 13.28 -26.78 10.53
C LEU A 519 12.52 -27.17 9.26
N VAL A 520 12.75 -28.38 8.75
CA VAL A 520 12.08 -28.90 7.54
C VAL A 520 10.92 -29.83 7.85
N LYS A 521 10.90 -30.44 9.04
CA LYS A 521 9.83 -31.33 9.49
C LYS A 521 9.79 -31.41 11.01
N ALA A 522 8.65 -31.12 11.60
CA ALA A 522 8.33 -31.45 12.99
C ALA A 522 8.22 -32.98 13.19
N PRO A 523 8.23 -33.49 14.43
CA PRO A 523 8.16 -34.93 14.72
C PRO A 523 6.93 -35.61 14.12
#